data_AF-A0A2V9PWY2-F1
#
_entry.id   AF-A0A2V9PWY2-F1
#
_cell.length_a   1.000
_cell.length_b   1.000
_cell.length_c   1.000
_cell.angle_alpha   90.00
_cell.angle_beta   90.00
_cell.angle_gamma   90.00
#
_symmetry.space_group_name_H-M   'P 1'
#
loop_
_entity.id
_entity.type
_entity.pdbx_description
1 polymer ?
#
loop_
_entity_poly.entity_id
_entity_poly.type
_entity_poly.pdbx_seq_one_letter_code
_entity_poly.pdbx_strand_id
1 'polypeptide(L)' 'MHRVYLDNNATTPVLPEVLEAMRPYFGDHFGNASSIHHHGQETRAAVERARESVAELLGCR' A
#
# COMPACT_ATOMS: atom_id res chain seq x y z
N MET A 1 20.63 20.05 17.24
CA MET A 1 20.57 18.78 18.01
C MET A 1 20.13 17.68 17.07
N HIS A 2 20.88 16.58 17.00
CA HIS A 2 20.52 15.40 16.22
C HIS A 2 19.46 14.61 16.99
N ARG A 3 18.31 14.32 16.37
CA ARG A 3 17.25 13.51 16.97
C ARG A 3 17.48 12.06 16.56
N VAL A 4 17.51 11.16 17.54
CA VAL A 4 17.62 9.71 17.32
C VAL A 4 16.29 9.07 17.72
N TYR A 5 15.68 8.32 16.80
CA TYR A 5 14.43 7.62 17.05
C TYR A 5 14.72 6.17 17.47
N LEU A 6 14.37 5.83 18.71
CA LEU A 6 14.67 4.53 19.32
C LEU A 6 13.41 3.74 19.69
N ASP A 7 12.23 4.16 19.21
CA ASP A 7 10.93 3.57 19.55
C ASP A 7 10.29 2.82 18.37
N ASN A 8 11.10 2.06 17.63
CA ASN A 8 10.66 1.31 16.44
C ASN A 8 9.64 0.19 16.76
N ASN A 9 9.53 -0.22 18.03
CA ASN A 9 8.51 -1.16 18.48
C ASN A 9 7.11 -0.52 18.55
N ALA A 10 7.02 0.81 18.71
CA ALA A 10 5.73 1.52 18.71
C ALA A 10 5.26 1.84 17.28
N THR A 11 6.15 2.35 16.43
CA THR A 11 5.89 2.58 15.01
C THR A 11 7.21 2.78 14.27
N THR A 12 7.17 2.82 12.93
CA THR A 12 8.35 3.01 12.09
C THR A 12 8.09 4.10 11.03
N PRO A 13 9.15 4.79 10.57
CA PRO A 13 9.03 5.65 9.40
C PRO A 13 8.67 4.78 8.18
N VAL A 14 7.75 5.27 7.36
CA VAL A 14 7.42 4.62 6.09
C VAL A 14 8.65 4.69 5.18
N LEU A 15 9.00 3.55 4.57
CA LEU A 15 10.08 3.49 3.59
C LEU A 15 9.74 4.39 2.37
N PRO A 16 10.71 5.13 1.81
CA PRO A 16 10.47 5.99 0.64
C PRO A 16 9.80 5.27 -0.53
N GLU A 17 10.24 4.05 -0.82
CA GLU A 17 9.68 3.20 -1.89
C GLU A 17 8.21 2.82 -1.63
N VAL A 18 7.80 2.66 -0.37
CA VAL A 18 6.40 2.41 -0.01
C VAL A 18 5.56 3.67 -0.22
N LEU A 19 6.09 4.85 0.14
CA LEU A 19 5.40 6.12 -0.14
C LEU A 19 5.20 6.35 -1.64
N GLU A 20 6.23 6.10 -2.45
CA GLU A 20 6.12 6.25 -3.91
C GLU A 20 5.15 5.24 -4.54
N ALA A 21 5.16 3.99 -4.07
CA ALA A 21 4.19 2.99 -4.52
C ALA A 21 2.74 3.35 -4.14
N MET A 22 2.54 4.01 -3.00
CA MET A 22 1.22 4.42 -2.52
C MET A 22 0.70 5.70 -3.18
N ARG A 23 1.60 6.60 -3.60
CA ARG A 23 1.27 7.93 -4.13
C ARG A 23 0.16 7.93 -5.21
N PRO A 24 0.16 7.02 -6.22
CA PRO A 24 -0.88 7.03 -7.26
C PRO A 24 -2.30 6.86 -6.70
N TYR A 25 -2.48 6.11 -5.62
CA TYR A 25 -3.79 5.82 -5.03
C TYR A 25 -4.38 6.98 -4.21
N PHE A 26 -3.57 8.00 -3.92
CA PHE A 26 -4.03 9.28 -3.35
C PHE A 26 -4.30 10.35 -4.42
N GLY A 27 -3.92 10.09 -5.67
CA GLY A 27 -4.09 10.99 -6.81
C GLY A 27 -4.91 10.31 -7.90
N ASP A 28 -4.25 9.87 -8.96
CA ASP A 28 -4.88 9.43 -10.20
C ASP A 28 -5.72 8.15 -10.06
N HIS A 29 -5.33 7.23 -9.17
CA HIS A 29 -5.98 5.92 -8.98
C HIS A 29 -6.86 5.89 -7.72
N PHE A 30 -7.66 6.93 -7.51
CA PHE A 30 -8.50 7.12 -6.33
C PHE A 30 -9.81 6.29 -6.32
N GLY A 31 -10.02 5.43 -7.32
CA GLY A 31 -11.28 4.71 -7.52
C GLY A 31 -11.66 3.80 -6.36
N ASN A 32 -12.97 3.63 -6.10
CA ASN A 32 -13.45 2.64 -5.14
C ASN A 32 -13.32 1.23 -5.73
N ALA A 33 -12.53 0.35 -5.11
CA ALA A 33 -12.31 -1.04 -5.56
C ALA A 33 -13.58 -1.90 -5.67
N SER A 34 -14.69 -1.48 -5.05
CA SER A 34 -15.98 -2.17 -5.15
C SER A 34 -16.79 -1.74 -6.38
N SER A 35 -16.40 -0.68 -7.08
CA SER A 35 -17.08 -0.21 -8.28
C SER A 35 -16.79 -1.10 -9.49
N ILE A 36 -17.81 -1.31 -10.33
CA ILE A 36 -17.69 -2.15 -11.54
C ILE A 36 -17.14 -1.42 -12.77
N HIS A 37 -17.05 -0.08 -12.72
CA HIS A 37 -16.53 0.74 -13.82
C HIS A 37 -14.99 0.82 -13.78
N HIS A 38 -14.39 1.36 -14.85
CA HIS A 38 -12.93 1.37 -15.07
C HIS A 38 -12.10 1.73 -13.83
N HIS A 39 -12.34 2.89 -13.21
CA HIS A 39 -11.59 3.31 -12.01
C HIS A 39 -11.69 2.32 -10.84
N GLY A 40 -12.82 1.63 -10.68
CA GLY A 40 -12.96 0.62 -9.63
C GLY A 40 -12.24 -0.68 -9.96
N GLN A 41 -12.29 -1.11 -11.22
CA GLN A 41 -11.55 -2.29 -11.68
C GLN A 41 -10.04 -2.12 -11.53
N GLU A 42 -9.52 -0.93 -11.85
CA GLU A 42 -8.10 -0.57 -11.70
C GLU A 42 -7.66 -0.61 -10.23
N THR A 43 -8.38 0.06 -9.32
CA THR A 43 -8.06 0.02 -7.89
C THR A 43 -8.22 -1.38 -7.31
N ARG A 44 -9.23 -2.15 -7.75
CA ARG A 44 -9.41 -3.55 -7.33
C ARG A 44 -8.18 -4.38 -7.67
N ALA A 45 -7.66 -4.25 -8.90
CA ALA A 45 -6.45 -4.97 -9.29
C ALA A 45 -5.25 -4.64 -8.39
N ALA A 46 -5.12 -3.40 -7.92
CA ALA A 46 -4.08 -3.02 -6.97
C ALA A 46 -4.24 -3.69 -5.60
N VAL A 47 -5.47 -3.74 -5.07
CA VAL A 47 -5.77 -4.39 -3.79
C VAL A 47 -5.52 -5.90 -3.87
N GLU A 48 -5.92 -6.56 -4.96
CA GLU A 48 -5.67 -8.00 -5.13
C GLU A 48 -4.17 -8.30 -5.22
N ARG A 49 -3.39 -7.52 -6.00
CA ARG A 49 -1.93 -7.69 -6.04
C ARG A 49 -1.27 -7.51 -4.66
N ALA A 50 -1.75 -6.55 -3.87
CA ALA A 50 -1.26 -6.35 -2.51
C ALA A 50 -1.58 -7.56 -1.63
N ARG A 51 -2.78 -8.14 -1.75
CA ARG A 51 -3.18 -9.36 -1.04
C ARG A 51 -2.31 -10.55 -1.44
N GLU A 52 -2.10 -10.75 -2.74
CA GLU A 52 -1.25 -11.82 -3.28
C GLU A 52 0.19 -11.70 -2.75
N SER A 53 0.76 -10.49 -2.77
CA SER A 53 2.12 -10.24 -2.28
C SER A 53 2.27 -10.58 -0.78
N VAL A 54 1.28 -10.23 0.03
CA VAL A 54 1.27 -10.57 1.46
C VAL A 54 1.07 -12.08 1.65
N ALA A 55 0.20 -12.70 0.87
CA ALA A 55 -0.04 -14.14 0.95
C ALA A 55 1.22 -14.94 0.59
N GLU A 56 1.93 -14.55 -0.47
CA GLU A 56 3.22 -15.14 -0.87
C GLU A 56 4.28 -14.98 0.23
N LEU A 57 4.39 -13.79 0.82
CA LEU A 57 5.33 -13.53 1.91
C LEU A 57 5.06 -14.43 3.13
N LEU A 58 3.79 -14.69 3.43
CA LEU A 58 3.36 -15.51 4.57
C LEU A 58 3.23 -17.01 4.24
N GLY A 59 3.39 -17.40 2.97
CA GLY A 59 3.19 -18.79 2.52
C GLY A 59 1.74 -19.26 2.60
N CYS A 60 0.76 -18.36 2.45
CA CYS A 60 -0.66 -18.67 2.45
C CYS A 60 -1.34 -18.31 1.11
N ARG A 61 -2.64 -18.59 1.01
CA ARG A 61 -3.49 -18.29 -0.14
C ARG A 61 -4.76 -17.58 0.30
#